data_AF-A0AAE2TK91-F1
#
_entry.id   AF-A0AAE2TK91-F1
#
_cell.length_a   1.000
_cell.length_b   1.000
_cell.length_c   1.000
_cell.angle_alpha   90.00
_cell.angle_beta   90.00
_cell.angle_gamma   90.00
#
_symmetry.space_group_name_H-M   'P 1'
#
loop_
_entity.id
_entity.type
_entity.pdbx_description
1 polymer ?
#
loop_
_entity_poly.entity_id
_entity_poly.type
_entity_poly.pdbx_seq_one_letter_code
_entity_poly.pdbx_strand_id
1 'polypeptide(L)' 'MYKVGETVRFWGVKTDGLTWLSAEAMTGKVIRRQHEERIYTIEGQRGTVHDVPEKLID' A
#
# COMPACT_ATOMS: atom_id res chain seq x y z
N MET A 1 5.34 -9.89 6.12
CA MET A 1 6.00 -9.39 4.90
C MET A 1 5.21 -9.90 3.71
N TYR A 2 4.56 -9.00 2.98
CA TYR A 2 3.59 -9.34 1.94
C TYR A 2 4.29 -9.69 0.62
N LYS A 3 3.68 -10.56 -0.18
CA LYS A 3 4.23 -11.02 -1.47
C LYS A 3 3.61 -10.26 -2.63
N VAL A 4 4.37 -10.09 -3.72
CA VAL A 4 3.79 -9.62 -4.99
C VAL A 4 2.72 -10.60 -5.43
N GLY A 5 1.55 -10.06 -5.81
CA GLY A 5 0.36 -10.82 -6.15
C GLY A 5 -0.65 -10.98 -5.01
N GLU A 6 -0.25 -10.72 -3.77
CA GLU A 6 -1.10 -10.83 -2.59
C GLU A 6 -2.11 -9.67 -2.52
N THR A 7 -3.34 -9.96 -2.12
CA THR A 7 -4.36 -8.93 -1.86
C THR A 7 -4.31 -8.58 -0.37
N VAL A 8 -4.17 -7.30 -0.06
CA VAL A 8 -4.00 -6.80 1.30
C VAL A 8 -4.98 -5.68 1.59
N ARG A 9 -5.25 -5.46 2.88
CA ARG A 9 -5.97 -4.28 3.36
C ARG A 9 -4.99 -3.25 3.87
N PHE A 10 -5.27 -1.97 3.64
CA PHE A 10 -4.40 -0.89 4.08
C PHE A 10 -5.17 0.37 4.45
N TRP A 11 -4.58 1.16 5.35
CA TRP A 11 -5.24 2.29 6.02
C TRP A 11 -4.73 3.66 5.59
N GLY A 12 -3.85 3.71 4.59
CA GLY A 12 -3.29 4.97 4.12
C GLY A 12 -2.22 4.80 3.07
N VAL A 13 -1.75 5.91 2.51
CA VAL A 13 -0.80 5.95 1.40
C VAL A 13 0.28 7.00 1.66
N LYS A 14 1.46 6.82 1.06
CA LYS A 14 2.54 7.80 1.02
C LYS A 14 2.52 8.50 -0.34
N THR A 15 2.40 9.82 -0.33
CA THR A 15 2.42 10.67 -1.54
C THR A 15 3.14 11.97 -1.20
N ASP A 16 4.06 12.38 -2.07
CA ASP A 16 4.88 13.60 -1.91
C ASP A 16 5.60 13.70 -0.55
N GLY A 17 6.09 12.55 -0.05
CA GLY A 17 6.78 12.46 1.24
C GLY A 17 5.86 12.48 2.47
N LEU A 18 4.56 12.72 2.30
CA LEU A 18 3.56 12.73 3.37
C LEU A 18 2.80 11.42 3.42
N THR A 19 2.31 11.07 4.61
CA THR A 19 1.42 9.91 4.82
C THR A 19 -0.01 10.39 5.03
N TRP A 20 -0.91 9.92 4.17
CA TRP A 20 -2.34 10.20 4.25
C TRP A 20 -3.06 8.98 4.81
N LEU A 21 -3.86 9.17 5.85
CA LEU A 21 -4.63 8.12 6.49
C LEU A 21 -6.08 8.13 6.00
N SER A 22 -6.67 6.95 5.89
CA SER A 22 -8.08 6.75 5.58
C SER A 22 -8.83 6.32 6.85
N ALA A 23 -10.07 6.77 6.98
CA ALA A 23 -10.98 6.31 8.04
C ALA A 23 -11.47 4.87 7.79
N GLU A 24 -11.41 4.42 6.54
CA GLU A 24 -11.83 3.08 6.12
C GLU A 24 -10.65 2.33 5.49
N ALA A 25 -10.58 1.03 5.74
CA ALA A 25 -9.57 0.17 5.11
C ALA A 25 -9.84 0.05 3.61
N MET A 26 -8.82 0.36 2.83
CA MET A 26 -8.79 0.10 1.39
C MET A 26 -8.26 -1.31 1.13
N THR A 27 -8.57 -1.87 -0.04
CA THR A 27 -8.09 -3.19 -0.45
C THR A 27 -7.40 -3.07 -1.81
N GLY A 28 -6.27 -3.75 -1.98
CA GLY A 28 -5.54 -3.75 -3.23
C GLY A 28 -4.53 -4.88 -3.33
N LYS A 29 -3.96 -5.03 -4.53
CA LYS A 29 -3.00 -6.08 -4.85
C LYS A 29 -1.58 -5.55 -4.79
N VAL A 30 -0.68 -6.23 -4.08
CA VAL A 30 0.74 -5.88 -4.04
C VAL A 30 1.36 -6.14 -5.42
N ILE A 31 1.91 -5.10 -6.04
CA ILE A 31 2.58 -5.21 -7.35
C ILE A 31 4.09 -5.02 -7.25
N ARG A 32 4.59 -4.36 -6.20
CA ARG A 32 6.04 -4.18 -5.97
C ARG A 32 6.34 -4.03 -4.47
N ARG A 33 7.52 -4.49 -4.07
CA ARG A 33 8.08 -4.30 -2.73
C ARG A 33 9.35 -3.46 -2.80
N GLN A 34 9.41 -2.39 -2.02
CA GLN A 34 10.58 -1.54 -1.84
C GLN A 34 11.19 -1.83 -0.46
N HIS A 35 12.26 -2.63 -0.47
CA HIS A 35 12.83 -3.19 0.76
C HIS A 35 13.44 -2.17 1.71
N GLU A 36 14.13 -1.17 1.16
CA GLU A 36 14.89 -0.20 1.95
C GLU A 36 13.97 0.70 2.78
N GLU A 37 12.83 1.11 2.21
CA GLU A 37 11.88 2.01 2.87
C GLU A 37 10.73 1.29 3.60
N ARG A 38 10.66 -0.05 3.52
CA ARG A 38 9.50 -0.84 3.97
C ARG A 38 8.18 -0.30 3.38
N ILE A 39 8.19 -0.08 2.07
CA ILE A 39 7.03 0.41 1.31
C ILE A 39 6.61 -0.67 0.31
N TYR A 40 5.30 -0.85 0.15
CA TYR A 40 4.70 -1.70 -0.86
C TYR A 40 3.93 -0.84 -1.85
N THR A 41 4.13 -1.08 -3.13
CA THR A 41 3.30 -0.48 -4.17
C THR A 41 2.10 -1.41 -4.39
N ILE A 42 0.91 -0.86 -4.20
CA ILE A 42 -0.36 -1.57 -4.20
C ILE A 42 -1.24 -1.00 -5.32
N GLU A 43 -1.73 -1.88 -6.18
CA GLU A 43 -2.77 -1.58 -7.16
C GLU A 43 -4.15 -1.66 -6.48
N GLY A 44 -4.82 -0.52 -6.38
CA GLY A 44 -6.18 -0.39 -5.89
C GLY A 44 -7.23 -0.66 -6.96
N GLN A 45 -8.49 -0.39 -6.63
CA GLN A 45 -9.59 -0.54 -7.58
C GLN A 45 -9.42 0.42 -8.76
N ARG A 46 -9.80 -0.04 -9.96
CA ARG A 46 -9.72 0.73 -11.22
C ARG A 46 -8.29 1.12 -11.65
N GLY A 47 -7.27 0.39 -11.19
CA GLY A 47 -5.88 0.57 -11.63
C GLY A 47 -5.16 1.74 -10.96
N THR A 48 -5.67 2.28 -9.85
CA THR A 48 -4.93 3.27 -9.07
C THR A 48 -3.72 2.61 -8.43
N VAL A 49 -2.59 3.32 -8.37
CA VAL A 49 -1.36 2.81 -7.78
C VAL A 49 -1.00 3.66 -6.57
N HIS A 50 -0.75 2.99 -5.44
CA HIS A 50 -0.45 3.62 -4.17
C HIS A 50 0.83 3.05 -3.59
N ASP A 51 1.72 3.92 -3.11
CA ASP A 51 2.80 3.50 -2.25
C ASP A 51 2.29 3.49 -0.80
N VAL A 52 2.46 2.36 -0.12
CA VAL A 52 1.88 2.10 1.20
C VAL A 52 2.98 1.65 2.15
N PRO A 53 3.26 2.41 3.23
CA PRO A 53 4.15 1.96 4.29
C PRO A 53 3.66 0.66 4.93
N GLU A 54 4.57 -0.28 5.19
CA GLU A 54 4.26 -1.60 5.75
C GLU A 54 3.41 -1.53 7.03
N LYS A 55 3.66 -0.52 7.87
CA LYS A 55 2.94 -0.29 9.12
C LYS A 55 1.44 0.05 8.95
N LEU A 56 1.00 0.35 7.73
CA LEU A 56 -0.39 0.68 7.41
C LEU A 56 -1.11 -0.47 6.69
N ILE A 57 -0.47 -1.62 6.55
CA ILE A 57 -1.04 -2.83 5.93
C ILE A 57 -1.41 -3.80 7.06
N ASP A 58 -2.60 -4.40 6.94
CA ASP A 58 -3.08 -5.49 7.81
C ASP A 58 -2.63 -6.86 7.27
#